data_AF-A0AAN6ECZ8-F1
#
_entry.id   AF-A0AAN6ECZ8-F1
#
_cell.length_a   1.000
_cell.length_b   1.000
_cell.length_c   1.000
_cell.angle_alpha   90.00
_cell.angle_beta   90.00
_cell.angle_gamma   90.00
#
_symmetry.space_group_name_H-M   'P 1'
#
loop_
_entity.id
_entity.type
_entity.pdbx_description
1 polymer ?
#
loop_
_entity_poly.entity_id
_entity_poly.type
_entity_poly.pdbx_seq_one_letter_code
_entity_poly.pdbx_strand_id
1 'polypeptide(L)'
;MDLLKETINREVKKRKSQYERAANDSTKSKHKKYVRVVDLENASPDASTSSLKPTASTQSAAANASAKSPKIANTQCTSDVAKPLQLASSEVIKRLRARNEPTRLFGETDTARHMRLRALELSEEKHDGQQNEFHRVLAQVEAGAMLSDLKRQAQISDDTDTKRQNKLAALMEFDVSDISP
;
A
#
# COMPACT_ATOMS: atom_id res chain seq x y z
N MET A 1 -39.31 8.12 14.18
CA MET A 1 -38.39 7.09 13.63
C MET A 1 -37.86 7.45 12.25
N ASP A 2 -38.61 8.18 11.42
CA ASP A 2 -38.23 8.41 10.02
C ASP A 2 -37.20 9.52 9.79
N LEU A 3 -37.17 10.57 10.63
CA LEU A 3 -36.13 11.61 10.56
C LEU A 3 -34.71 11.06 10.75
N LEU A 4 -34.54 10.08 11.64
CA LEU A 4 -33.24 9.47 11.89
C LEU A 4 -32.78 8.63 10.69
N LYS A 5 -33.70 7.86 10.10
CA LYS A 5 -33.44 7.09 8.88
C LYS A 5 -33.09 8.01 7.71
N GLU A 6 -33.82 9.11 7.56
CA GLU A 6 -33.56 10.10 6.51
C GLU A 6 -32.20 10.79 6.70
N THR A 7 -31.83 11.13 7.93
CA THR A 7 -30.52 11.70 8.27
C THR A 7 -29.39 10.71 7.99
N ILE A 8 -29.56 9.45 8.38
CA ILE A 8 -28.59 8.37 8.09
C ILE A 8 -28.45 8.19 6.58
N ASN A 9 -29.56 8.11 5.84
CA ASN A 9 -29.54 7.95 4.39
C ASN A 9 -28.90 9.15 3.68
N ARG A 10 -29.13 10.37 4.17
CA ARG A 10 -28.51 11.60 3.67
C ARG A 10 -26.99 11.57 3.87
N GLU A 11 -26.54 11.15 5.05
CA GLU A 11 -25.11 11.07 5.37
C GLU A 11 -24.43 9.94 4.58
N VAL A 12 -25.07 8.78 4.44
CA VAL A 12 -24.58 7.67 3.60
C VAL A 12 -24.48 8.10 2.13
N LYS A 13 -25.49 8.79 1.60
CA LYS A 13 -25.45 9.34 0.23
C LYS A 13 -24.34 10.37 0.05
N LYS A 14 -24.14 11.26 1.04
CA LYS A 14 -23.07 12.26 1.05
C LYS A 14 -21.69 11.62 1.06
N ARG A 15 -21.46 10.63 1.93
CA ARG A 15 -20.19 9.88 1.99
C ARG A 15 -19.92 9.11 0.71
N LYS A 16 -20.91 8.39 0.18
CA LYS A 16 -20.78 7.62 -1.08
C LYS A 16 -20.37 8.52 -2.25
N SER A 17 -20.95 9.71 -2.36
CA SER A 17 -20.57 10.69 -3.40
C SER A 17 -19.13 11.18 -3.24
N GLN A 18 -18.65 11.41 -2.02
CA GLN A 18 -17.26 11.81 -1.78
C GLN A 18 -16.27 10.71 -2.16
N TYR A 19 -16.56 9.45 -1.83
CA TYR A 19 -15.73 8.31 -2.23
C TYR A 19 -15.68 8.13 -3.75
N GLU A 20 -16.81 8.27 -4.46
CA GLU A 20 -16.81 8.21 -5.93
C GLU A 20 -16.03 9.35 -6.58
N ARG A 21 -16.08 10.56 -6.02
CA ARG A 21 -15.27 11.70 -6.49
C ARG A 21 -13.78 11.46 -6.29
N ALA A 22 -13.38 11.03 -5.09
CA ALA A 22 -11.98 10.72 -4.78
C ALA A 22 -11.44 9.53 -5.61
N ALA A 23 -12.27 8.51 -5.85
CA ALA A 23 -11.93 7.38 -6.71
C ALA A 23 -11.71 7.83 -8.16
N ASN A 24 -12.61 8.66 -8.72
CA ASN A 24 -12.47 9.19 -10.07
C ASN A 24 -11.30 10.17 -10.24
N ASP A 25 -10.93 10.90 -9.20
CA ASP A 25 -9.74 11.76 -9.22
C ASP A 25 -8.44 10.94 -9.17
N SER A 26 -8.43 9.87 -8.37
CA SER A 26 -7.30 8.92 -8.30
C SER A 26 -7.04 8.16 -9.61
N THR A 27 -8.08 7.97 -10.44
CA THR A 27 -7.97 7.33 -11.78
C THR A 27 -7.66 8.35 -12.88
N LYS A 28 -7.98 9.63 -12.69
CA LYS A 28 -7.61 10.73 -13.62
C LYS A 28 -6.16 11.18 -13.45
N SER A 29 -5.62 11.14 -12.23
CA SER A 29 -4.29 11.64 -11.88
C SER A 29 -3.12 10.74 -12.31
N LYS A 30 -3.36 9.44 -12.59
CA LYS A 30 -2.32 8.50 -13.00
C LYS A 30 -2.10 8.53 -14.52
N HIS A 31 -1.29 9.48 -14.99
CA HIS A 31 -0.63 9.52 -16.32
C HIS A 31 -1.51 9.27 -17.55
N LYS A 32 -2.29 10.27 -17.98
CA LYS A 32 -2.78 10.33 -19.37
C LYS A 32 -1.83 11.19 -20.20
N LYS A 33 -1.15 10.59 -21.19
CA LYS A 33 -0.32 11.34 -22.17
C LYS A 33 -1.15 12.13 -23.18
N TYR A 34 -2.44 11.80 -23.32
CA TYR A 34 -3.35 12.44 -24.25
C TYR A 34 -4.64 12.83 -23.51
N VAL A 35 -5.09 14.06 -23.75
CA VAL A 35 -6.38 14.59 -23.30
C VAL A 35 -7.43 14.20 -24.33
N ARG A 36 -8.58 13.67 -23.90
CA ARG A 36 -9.69 13.39 -24.81
C ARG A 36 -10.49 14.67 -25.06
N VAL A 37 -10.98 14.87 -26.28
CA VAL A 37 -11.78 16.05 -26.66
C VAL A 37 -13.00 16.24 -25.75
N VAL A 38 -13.63 15.14 -25.31
CA VAL A 38 -14.75 15.17 -24.37
C VAL A 38 -14.35 15.60 -22.95
N ASP A 39 -13.08 15.42 -22.55
CA ASP A 39 -12.58 15.87 -21.25
C ASP A 39 -12.30 17.39 -21.25
N LEU A 40 -11.97 17.95 -22.42
CA LEU A 40 -11.80 19.41 -22.63
C LEU A 40 -13.14 20.14 -22.62
N GLU A 41 -14.18 19.56 -23.20
CA GLU A 41 -15.53 20.17 -23.24
C GLU A 41 -16.20 20.22 -21.85
N ASN A 42 -15.83 19.30 -20.96
CA ASN A 42 -16.28 19.27 -19.56
C ASN A 42 -15.42 20.17 -18.62
N ALA A 43 -14.27 20.65 -19.08
CA ALA A 43 -13.46 21.63 -18.35
C ALA A 43 -13.98 23.03 -18.71
N SER A 44 -14.75 23.62 -17.79
CA SER A 44 -15.35 24.96 -17.93
C SER A 44 -14.37 26.01 -18.49
N PRO A 45 -14.78 26.90 -19.43
CA PRO A 45 -13.93 27.89 -20.09
C PRO A 45 -13.47 29.08 -19.22
N ASP A 46 -13.53 28.98 -17.89
CA ASP A 46 -13.26 30.12 -16.98
C ASP A 46 -11.80 30.25 -16.49
N ALA A 47 -10.87 29.49 -17.07
CA ALA A 47 -9.44 29.56 -16.73
C ALA A 47 -8.61 30.16 -17.88
N SER A 48 -8.93 31.40 -18.25
CA SER A 48 -8.08 32.21 -19.11
C SER A 48 -7.05 32.99 -18.28
N THR A 49 -5.83 33.06 -18.81
CA THR A 49 -4.70 33.96 -18.44
C THR A 49 -3.70 33.49 -17.37
N SER A 50 -2.57 32.93 -17.80
CA SER A 50 -1.24 33.52 -17.50
C SER A 50 -0.10 32.83 -18.25
N SER A 51 0.62 33.65 -19.02
CA SER A 51 2.05 33.56 -19.36
C SER A 51 2.58 32.37 -20.18
N LEU A 52 2.52 32.55 -21.49
CA LEU A 52 3.56 32.14 -22.44
C LEU A 52 4.86 32.93 -22.18
N LYS A 53 6.02 32.26 -22.15
CA LYS A 53 7.31 32.82 -22.60
C LYS A 53 8.23 31.71 -23.16
N PRO A 54 8.65 31.80 -24.44
CA PRO A 54 9.81 31.09 -24.96
C PRO A 54 11.01 32.06 -25.06
N THR A 55 12.21 31.62 -24.68
CA THR A 55 13.46 32.26 -25.12
C THR A 55 14.51 31.19 -25.37
N ALA A 56 14.90 31.06 -26.63
CA ALA A 56 16.12 30.39 -27.07
C ALA A 56 17.27 31.41 -27.10
N SER A 57 18.48 30.99 -26.68
CA SER A 57 19.74 31.56 -27.16
C SER A 57 20.88 30.54 -27.00
N THR A 58 21.84 30.69 -27.91
CA THR A 58 22.79 29.69 -28.42
C THR A 58 24.22 30.01 -27.95
N GLN A 59 25.12 29.01 -28.03
CA GLN A 59 26.60 29.07 -28.13
C GLN A 59 27.38 29.22 -26.80
N SER A 60 28.63 28.77 -26.61
CA SER A 60 29.53 27.72 -27.14
C SER A 60 30.84 27.85 -26.33
N ALA A 61 31.53 26.72 -26.10
CA ALA A 61 32.97 26.55 -25.91
C ALA A 61 33.76 27.31 -24.80
N ALA A 62 34.43 26.57 -23.92
CA ALA A 62 35.90 26.38 -23.89
C ALA A 62 36.42 25.98 -22.50
N ALA A 63 37.47 25.17 -22.53
CA ALA A 63 38.11 24.47 -21.42
C ALA A 63 38.90 25.37 -20.44
N ASN A 64 39.05 24.93 -19.19
CA ASN A 64 40.37 24.80 -18.58
C ASN A 64 40.38 23.85 -17.37
N ALA A 65 41.41 23.00 -17.29
CA ALA A 65 41.67 22.08 -16.19
C ALA A 65 42.67 22.70 -15.20
N SER A 66 42.54 22.43 -13.88
CA SER A 66 43.67 22.05 -13.00
C SER A 66 43.28 21.86 -11.52
N ALA A 67 43.84 20.81 -10.92
CA ALA A 67 44.31 20.63 -9.53
C ALA A 67 43.36 20.54 -8.32
N LYS A 68 43.07 19.27 -7.96
CA LYS A 68 43.15 18.58 -6.65
C LYS A 68 43.28 19.37 -5.32
N SER A 69 42.31 19.17 -4.41
CA SER A 69 42.51 18.81 -2.98
C SER A 69 41.19 18.38 -2.30
N PRO A 70 41.23 17.55 -1.24
CA PRO A 70 40.11 16.68 -0.84
C PRO A 70 39.09 17.40 0.04
N LYS A 71 37.81 17.31 -0.33
CA LYS A 71 36.69 17.87 0.44
C LYS A 71 36.09 16.79 1.34
N ILE A 72 36.21 17.01 2.64
CA ILE A 72 35.51 16.29 3.71
C ILE A 72 34.00 16.39 3.41
N ALA A 73 33.36 15.27 3.09
CA ALA A 73 31.93 15.22 2.80
C ALA A 73 31.16 15.08 4.11
N ASN A 74 30.88 16.22 4.73
CA ASN A 74 29.77 16.36 5.68
C ASN A 74 28.48 16.33 4.86
N THR A 75 27.81 15.18 4.79
CA THR A 75 26.54 15.02 4.08
C THR A 75 25.42 15.63 4.93
N GLN A 76 25.17 16.92 4.73
CA GLN A 76 23.95 17.56 5.19
C GLN A 76 22.83 17.32 4.17
N CYS A 77 21.70 16.89 4.72
CA CYS A 77 20.43 16.68 4.06
C CYS A 77 19.92 17.99 3.43
N THR A 78 19.71 18.00 2.12
CA THR A 78 18.87 19.01 1.46
C THR A 78 17.66 18.29 0.87
N SER A 79 16.51 18.66 1.40
CA SER A 79 15.18 18.29 0.97
C SER A 79 14.92 18.81 -0.45
N ASP A 80 15.13 17.95 -1.45
CA ASP A 80 14.66 18.18 -2.81
C ASP A 80 13.80 17.01 -3.29
N VAL A 81 12.68 17.39 -3.89
CA VAL A 81 11.54 16.58 -4.29
C VAL A 81 11.93 15.29 -5.03
N ALA A 82 11.71 14.16 -4.35
CA ALA A 82 11.26 12.85 -4.86
C ALA A 82 11.90 12.27 -6.15
N LYS A 83 13.16 12.55 -6.47
CA LYS A 83 13.93 11.60 -7.29
C LYS A 83 14.45 10.52 -6.34
N PRO A 84 14.20 9.22 -6.58
CA PRO A 84 14.82 8.19 -5.77
C PRO A 84 16.32 8.40 -5.86
N LEU A 85 16.94 8.75 -4.73
CA LEU A 85 18.38 8.96 -4.62
C LEU A 85 19.04 7.65 -5.06
N GLN A 86 19.52 7.62 -6.30
CA GLN A 86 20.25 6.48 -6.82
C GLN A 86 21.57 6.46 -6.06
N LEU A 87 21.73 5.45 -5.21
CA LEU A 87 22.94 5.24 -4.44
C LEU A 87 24.13 5.10 -5.39
N ALA A 88 25.33 5.46 -4.91
CA ALA A 88 26.53 5.15 -5.67
C ALA A 88 26.70 3.63 -5.80
N SER A 89 27.22 3.15 -6.94
CA SER A 89 27.41 1.72 -7.19
C SER A 89 28.24 1.01 -6.12
N SER A 90 29.19 1.72 -5.49
CA SER A 90 30.00 1.20 -4.38
C SER A 90 29.15 0.89 -3.14
N GLU A 91 28.15 1.72 -2.87
CA GLU A 91 27.24 1.57 -1.73
C GLU A 91 26.28 0.40 -1.96
N VAL A 92 25.76 0.25 -3.18
CA VAL A 92 24.93 -0.89 -3.57
C VAL A 92 25.67 -2.21 -3.34
N ILE A 93 26.94 -2.27 -3.74
CA ILE A 93 27.77 -3.47 -3.56
C ILE A 93 27.96 -3.78 -2.08
N LYS A 94 28.25 -2.78 -1.24
CA LYS A 94 28.41 -2.97 0.21
C LYS A 94 27.14 -3.54 0.83
N ARG A 95 25.98 -2.97 0.48
CA ARG A 95 24.69 -3.41 1.03
C ARG A 95 24.27 -4.79 0.55
N LEU A 96 24.48 -5.11 -0.73
CA LEU A 96 24.25 -6.46 -1.25
C LEU A 96 25.15 -7.48 -0.54
N ARG A 97 26.44 -7.16 -0.34
CA ARG A 97 27.36 -8.04 0.41
C ARG A 97 26.97 -8.21 1.88
N ALA A 98 26.52 -7.14 2.54
CA ALA A 98 26.05 -7.22 3.93
C ALA A 98 24.86 -8.17 4.07
N ARG A 99 24.04 -8.29 3.01
CA ARG A 99 22.91 -9.23 2.89
C ARG A 99 23.28 -10.59 2.30
N ASN A 100 24.57 -10.84 2.04
CA ASN A 100 25.06 -12.05 1.36
C ASN A 100 24.46 -12.31 -0.03
N GLU A 101 24.08 -11.24 -0.73
CA GLU A 101 23.49 -11.30 -2.06
C GLU A 101 24.55 -11.07 -3.17
N PRO A 102 24.43 -11.75 -4.34
CA PRO A 102 25.34 -11.54 -5.46
C PRO A 102 25.39 -10.07 -5.87
N THR A 103 26.58 -9.52 -6.08
CA THR A 103 26.74 -8.07 -6.34
C THR A 103 26.21 -7.64 -7.71
N ARG A 104 26.16 -8.56 -8.68
CA ARG A 104 25.61 -8.34 -10.02
C ARG A 104 25.19 -9.67 -10.63
N LEU A 105 23.99 -9.73 -11.19
CA LEU A 105 23.50 -10.88 -11.95
C LEU A 105 23.85 -10.76 -13.44
N PHE A 106 23.89 -11.88 -14.16
CA PHE A 106 24.14 -11.87 -15.60
C PHE A 106 22.98 -11.17 -16.33
N GLY A 107 23.31 -10.28 -17.28
CA GLY A 107 22.30 -9.46 -17.98
C GLY A 107 21.68 -8.35 -17.13
N GLU A 108 22.08 -8.18 -15.87
CA GLU A 108 21.57 -7.11 -15.00
C GLU A 108 22.17 -5.75 -15.39
N THR A 109 21.29 -4.77 -15.61
CA THR A 109 21.66 -3.36 -15.76
C THR A 109 21.89 -2.73 -14.38
N ASP A 110 22.57 -1.59 -14.34
CA ASP A 110 22.78 -0.89 -13.07
C ASP A 110 21.45 -0.52 -12.41
N THR A 111 20.47 -0.05 -13.19
CA THR A 111 19.13 0.26 -12.66
C THR A 111 18.43 -0.96 -12.06
N ALA A 112 18.50 -2.12 -12.72
CA ALA A 112 17.92 -3.37 -12.21
C ALA A 112 18.57 -3.79 -10.88
N ARG A 113 19.89 -3.63 -10.76
CA ARG A 113 20.64 -3.89 -9.53
C ARG A 113 20.18 -3.03 -8.35
N HIS A 114 19.95 -1.74 -8.58
CA HIS A 114 19.42 -0.83 -7.55
C HIS A 114 17.99 -1.21 -7.16
N MET A 115 17.16 -1.58 -8.13
CA MET A 115 15.78 -2.01 -7.88
C MET A 115 15.74 -3.31 -7.07
N ARG A 116 16.64 -4.27 -7.38
CA ARG A 116 16.79 -5.49 -6.60
C ARG A 116 17.19 -5.20 -5.16
N LEU A 117 18.22 -4.37 -4.94
CA LEU A 117 18.62 -3.95 -3.60
C LEU A 117 17.44 -3.32 -2.83
N ARG A 118 16.70 -2.42 -3.48
CA ARG A 118 15.54 -1.77 -2.88
C ARG A 118 14.43 -2.77 -2.53
N ALA A 119 14.18 -3.77 -3.38
CA ALA A 119 13.19 -4.79 -3.13
C ALA A 119 13.55 -5.62 -1.88
N LEU A 120 14.84 -5.96 -1.73
CA LEU A 120 15.36 -6.65 -0.55
C LEU A 120 15.20 -5.81 0.73
N GLU A 121 15.58 -4.53 0.66
CA GLU A 121 15.40 -3.57 1.77
C GLU A 121 13.92 -3.47 2.19
N LEU A 122 13.01 -3.36 1.21
CA LEU A 122 11.56 -3.32 1.46
C LEU A 122 11.02 -4.63 2.04
N SER A 123 11.53 -5.80 1.64
CA SER A 123 11.07 -7.08 2.20
C SER A 123 11.55 -7.28 3.63
N GLU A 124 12.77 -6.85 3.95
CA GLU A 124 13.33 -6.92 5.31
C GLU A 124 12.58 -5.98 6.27
N GLU A 125 12.29 -4.75 5.84
CA GLU A 125 11.62 -3.74 6.70
C GLU A 125 10.15 -4.06 6.98
N LYS A 126 9.50 -4.88 6.13
CA LYS A 126 8.06 -5.20 6.24
C LYS A 126 7.71 -6.15 7.38
N HIS A 127 8.67 -6.70 8.12
CA HIS A 127 8.41 -7.92 8.88
C HIS A 127 7.47 -7.78 10.10
N ASP A 128 7.44 -6.68 10.87
CA ASP A 128 6.73 -6.76 12.17
C ASP A 128 5.66 -5.70 12.47
N GLY A 129 5.35 -4.78 11.56
CA GLY A 129 4.39 -3.71 11.89
C GLY A 129 3.77 -2.90 10.76
N GLN A 130 4.13 -3.16 9.49
CA GLN A 130 3.56 -2.42 8.36
C GLN A 130 2.28 -3.03 7.78
N GLN A 131 1.93 -4.26 8.19
CA GLN A 131 0.64 -4.86 7.86
C GLN A 131 -0.43 -4.18 8.71
N ASN A 132 -1.43 -3.58 8.06
CA ASN A 132 -2.57 -2.99 8.76
C ASN A 132 -3.25 -4.07 9.62
N GLU A 133 -3.31 -3.87 10.93
CA GLU A 133 -3.90 -4.78 11.91
C GLU A 133 -5.30 -5.26 11.49
N PHE A 134 -6.10 -4.40 10.85
CA PHE A 134 -7.42 -4.78 10.33
C PHE A 134 -7.35 -5.87 9.25
N HIS A 135 -6.39 -5.77 8.32
CA HIS A 135 -6.18 -6.82 7.33
C HIS A 135 -5.67 -8.12 7.97
N ARG A 136 -4.87 -8.01 9.05
CA ARG A 136 -4.44 -9.19 9.83
C ARG A 136 -5.65 -9.89 10.46
N VAL A 137 -6.53 -9.13 11.10
CA VAL A 137 -7.74 -9.66 11.73
C VAL A 137 -8.67 -10.28 10.69
N LEU A 138 -8.90 -9.61 9.55
CA LEU A 138 -9.71 -10.18 8.47
C LEU A 138 -9.14 -11.48 7.92
N ALA A 139 -7.83 -11.52 7.65
CA ALA A 139 -7.15 -12.73 7.17
C ALA A 139 -7.25 -13.88 8.19
N GLN A 140 -7.17 -13.58 9.49
CA GLN A 140 -7.34 -14.57 10.55
C GLN A 140 -8.77 -15.13 10.59
N VAL A 141 -9.79 -14.27 10.44
CA VAL A 141 -11.19 -14.69 10.37
C VAL A 141 -11.45 -15.54 9.12
N GLU A 142 -10.94 -15.12 7.96
CA GLU A 142 -11.06 -15.85 6.70
C GLU A 142 -10.39 -17.23 6.78
N ALA A 143 -9.17 -17.31 7.32
CA ALA A 143 -8.48 -18.57 7.55
C ALA A 143 -9.26 -19.50 8.50
N GLY A 144 -9.85 -18.95 9.57
CA GLY A 144 -10.70 -19.70 10.50
C GLY A 144 -11.98 -20.23 9.85
N ALA A 145 -12.64 -19.40 9.03
CA ALA A 145 -13.82 -19.81 8.27
C ALA A 145 -13.49 -20.93 7.26
N MET A 146 -12.40 -20.75 6.50
CA MET A 146 -11.93 -21.77 5.56
C MET A 146 -11.60 -23.09 6.25
N LEU A 147 -10.95 -23.06 7.42
CA LEU A 147 -10.67 -24.25 8.22
C LEU A 147 -11.97 -24.95 8.65
N SER A 148 -12.96 -24.18 9.10
CA SER A 148 -14.26 -24.71 9.51
C SER A 148 -15.03 -25.35 8.35
N ASP A 149 -14.97 -24.75 7.16
CA ASP A 149 -15.59 -25.28 5.95
C ASP A 149 -14.90 -26.57 5.48
N LEU A 150 -13.56 -26.59 5.46
CA LEU A 150 -12.78 -27.77 5.10
C LEU A 150 -13.06 -28.94 6.05
N LYS A 151 -13.20 -28.65 7.34
CA LYS A 151 -13.50 -29.63 8.38
C LYS A 151 -14.92 -30.17 8.28
N ARG A 152 -15.89 -29.29 8.01
CA ARG A 152 -17.28 -29.69 7.72
C ARG A 152 -17.33 -30.60 6.49
N GLN A 153 -16.55 -30.29 5.46
CA GLN A 153 -16.43 -31.13 4.27
C GLN A 153 -15.76 -32.48 4.57
N ALA A 154 -14.77 -32.50 5.48
CA ALA A 154 -14.07 -33.70 5.90
C ALA A 154 -14.83 -34.56 6.95
N GLN A 155 -16.01 -34.12 7.41
CA GLN A 155 -16.80 -34.77 8.47
C GLN A 155 -16.00 -35.05 9.77
N ILE A 156 -14.97 -34.26 10.05
CA ILE A 156 -14.17 -34.41 11.27
C ILE A 156 -14.93 -33.71 12.40
N SER A 157 -15.53 -34.49 13.30
CA SER A 157 -16.17 -34.00 14.52
C SER A 157 -15.12 -33.56 15.54
N ASP A 158 -15.25 -32.35 16.09
CA ASP A 158 -14.42 -31.93 17.22
C ASP A 158 -14.86 -32.63 18.51
N ASP A 159 -13.97 -33.40 19.11
CA ASP A 159 -14.17 -34.02 20.42
C ASP A 159 -14.48 -32.99 21.52
N THR A 160 -14.07 -31.73 21.34
CA THR A 160 -14.38 -30.62 22.24
C THR A 160 -15.82 -30.14 22.09
N ASP A 161 -16.34 -30.12 20.87
CA ASP A 161 -17.71 -29.70 20.59
C ASP A 161 -18.70 -30.78 21.03
N THR A 162 -18.39 -32.07 20.80
CA THR A 162 -19.22 -33.18 21.28
C THR A 162 -19.29 -33.23 22.81
N LYS A 163 -18.17 -33.01 23.50
CA LYS A 163 -18.14 -32.91 24.98
C LYS A 163 -18.98 -31.73 25.48
N ARG A 164 -18.93 -30.58 24.81
CA ARG A 164 -19.73 -29.40 25.18
C ARG A 164 -21.22 -29.64 24.98
N GLN A 165 -21.61 -30.26 23.87
CA GLN A 165 -23.00 -30.63 23.59
C GLN A 165 -23.52 -31.62 24.62
N ASN A 166 -22.74 -32.66 24.95
CA ASN A 166 -23.12 -33.64 25.98
C ASN A 166 -23.27 -32.99 27.36
N LYS A 167 -22.39 -32.05 27.73
CA LYS A 167 -22.50 -31.32 29.00
C LYS A 167 -23.73 -30.41 29.05
N LEU A 168 -24.08 -29.79 27.92
CA LEU A 168 -25.26 -28.92 27.83
C LEU A 168 -26.55 -29.76 27.85
N ALA A 169 -26.57 -30.89 27.15
CA ALA A 169 -27.68 -31.84 27.17
C ALA A 169 -27.93 -32.37 28.60
N ALA A 170 -26.88 -32.78 29.31
CA ALA A 170 -26.98 -33.22 30.70
C ALA A 170 -27.49 -32.13 31.66
N LEU A 171 -27.25 -30.85 31.34
CA LEU A 171 -27.76 -29.73 32.14
C LEU A 171 -29.24 -29.42 31.84
N MET A 172 -29.69 -29.66 30.60
CA MET A 172 -31.10 -29.47 30.21
C MET A 172 -31.98 -30.68 30.55
N GLU A 173 -31.39 -31.85 30.78
CA GLU A 173 -32.08 -33.07 31.22
C GLU A 173 -32.49 -33.01 32.70
N PHE A 174 -31.96 -32.06 33.48
CA PHE A 174 -32.44 -31.84 34.85
C PHE A 174 -33.81 -31.14 34.82
N ASP A 175 -34.87 -31.95 34.88
CA ASP A 175 -36.24 -31.46 34.96
C ASP A 175 -36.48 -30.75 36.29
N VAL A 176 -36.64 -29.42 36.24
CA VAL A 176 -36.89 -28.58 37.42
C VAL A 176 -38.33 -28.76 37.94
N SER A 177 -39.17 -29.54 37.25
CA SER A 177 -40.56 -29.82 37.64
C SER A 177 -40.69 -30.62 38.93
N ASP A 178 -39.64 -31.34 39.37
CA ASP A 178 -39.63 -32.11 40.61
C ASP A 178 -39.29 -31.27 41.85
N ILE A 179 -38.91 -30.00 41.68
CA ILE A 179 -38.66 -29.05 42.77
C ILE A 179 -39.94 -28.21 42.95
N SER A 180 -41.01 -28.84 43.41
CA SER A 180 -42.18 -28.13 43.95
C SER A 180 -41.95 -27.84 45.44
N PRO A 181 -42.23 -26.60 45.93
CA PRO A 181 -42.11 -26.24 47.34
C PRO A 181 -43.15 -26.93 48.24
#